data_AF-A0A941A073-F1
#
_entry.id   AF-A0A941A073-F1
#
_cell.length_a   1.000
_cell.length_b   1.000
_cell.length_c   1.000
_cell.angle_alpha   90.00
_cell.angle_beta   90.00
_cell.angle_gamma   90.00
#
_symmetry.space_group_name_H-M   'P 1'
#
loop_
_entity.id
_entity.type
_entity.pdbx_description
1 polymer ?
#
loop_
_entity_poly.entity_id
_entity_poly.type
_entity_poly.pdbx_seq_one_letter_code
_entity_poly.pdbx_strand_id
1 'polypeptide(L)'
;GAHHLNMHVGSFGLPVEELSWDGLVRNVAGLIEYAARRGGRLTVENLTRGVTSDPEMFARLLKATGAPVTFDLGHANGSAWVQAGRGSVVDFLNSVPTPVLAAHVYFIERNDAHFVPEKLGDIGPALDGLVARGCDFWVLELHTQETLERTRKVVDEYLAAR
;
A
#
# COMPACT_ATOMS: atom_id res chain seq x y z
N GLY A 1 17.88 5.73 -12.58
CA GLY A 1 18.01 5.85 -11.11
C GLY A 1 16.71 5.37 -10.46
N ALA A 2 16.70 5.07 -9.17
CA ALA A 2 15.49 4.62 -8.48
C ALA A 2 14.40 5.72 -8.47
N HIS A 3 13.12 5.35 -8.66
CA HIS A 3 11.99 6.30 -8.74
C HIS A 3 11.58 6.87 -7.36
N HIS A 4 11.64 6.03 -6.32
CA HIS A 4 11.36 6.37 -4.92
C HIS A 4 11.94 5.27 -4.03
N LEU A 5 12.04 5.55 -2.73
CA LEU A 5 12.25 4.57 -1.68
C LEU A 5 10.91 4.35 -0.96
N ASN A 6 10.60 3.12 -0.62
CA ASN A 6 9.41 2.79 0.16
C ASN A 6 9.78 2.40 1.59
N MET A 7 8.94 2.74 2.57
CA MET A 7 9.14 2.35 3.96
C MET A 7 7.87 1.80 4.63
N HIS A 8 8.10 0.79 5.45
CA HIS A 8 7.13 0.28 6.41
C HIS A 8 7.29 1.05 7.73
N VAL A 9 6.19 1.23 8.46
CA VAL A 9 6.22 1.89 9.77
C VAL A 9 5.47 1.08 10.82
N GLY A 10 6.04 1.02 12.02
CA GLY A 10 5.58 0.10 13.07
C GLY A 10 6.15 -1.30 12.83
N SER A 11 7.05 -1.74 13.70
CA SER A 11 7.56 -3.11 13.64
C SER A 11 6.66 -4.05 14.44
N PHE A 12 6.68 -5.33 14.08
CA PHE A 12 6.10 -6.43 14.86
C PHE A 12 6.77 -6.64 16.24
N GLY A 13 7.79 -5.85 16.58
CA GLY A 13 8.69 -6.11 17.70
C GLY A 13 8.41 -5.32 18.98
N LEU A 14 7.53 -4.30 18.94
CA LEU A 14 7.25 -3.47 20.10
C LEU A 14 5.81 -3.70 20.61
N PRO A 15 5.61 -3.87 21.92
CA PRO A 15 4.29 -3.81 22.53
C PRO A 15 3.56 -2.52 22.16
N VAL A 16 2.22 -2.58 22.04
CA VAL A 16 1.41 -1.42 21.64
C VAL A 16 1.58 -0.25 22.60
N GLU A 17 1.87 -0.54 23.86
CA GLU A 17 2.09 0.42 24.95
C GLU A 17 3.37 1.24 24.75
N GLU A 18 4.33 0.73 23.98
CA GLU A 18 5.60 1.40 23.66
C GLU A 18 5.51 2.24 22.38
N LEU A 19 4.39 2.14 21.63
CA LEU A 19 4.20 2.89 20.40
C LEU A 19 3.81 4.35 20.71
N SER A 20 4.75 5.27 20.49
CA SER A 20 4.48 6.71 20.56
C SER A 20 3.93 7.22 19.23
N TRP A 21 2.66 7.64 19.20
CA TRP A 21 2.08 8.32 18.04
C TRP A 21 2.87 9.57 17.64
N ASP A 22 3.23 10.42 18.60
CA ASP A 22 3.99 11.64 18.34
C ASP A 22 5.41 11.34 17.87
N GLY A 23 6.03 10.28 18.38
CA GLY A 23 7.30 9.75 17.90
C GLY A 23 7.21 9.28 16.45
N LEU A 24 6.19 8.48 16.12
CA LEU A 24 5.93 8.00 14.76
C LEU A 24 5.77 9.16 13.79
N VAL A 25 4.85 10.10 14.07
CA VAL A 25 4.58 11.25 13.19
C VAL A 25 5.84 12.08 12.97
N ARG A 26 6.55 12.43 14.05
CA ARG A 26 7.78 13.24 13.98
C ARG A 26 8.87 12.55 13.17
N ASN A 27 9.09 11.25 13.38
CA ASN A 27 10.14 10.51 12.69
C ASN A 27 9.81 10.33 11.20
N VAL A 28 8.56 9.98 10.87
CA VAL A 28 8.11 9.88 9.48
C VAL A 28 8.23 11.22 8.77
N ALA A 29 7.71 12.31 9.36
CA ALA A 29 7.83 13.64 8.78
C ALA A 29 9.29 14.06 8.56
N GLY A 30 10.16 13.81 9.53
CA GLY A 30 11.59 14.11 9.43
C GLY A 30 12.30 13.32 8.33
N LEU A 31 11.97 12.04 8.15
CA LEU A 31 12.53 11.21 7.07
C LEU A 31 12.04 11.67 5.69
N ILE A 32 10.76 12.03 5.57
CA ILE A 32 10.17 12.56 4.33
C ILE A 32 10.86 13.88 3.94
N GLU A 33 11.01 14.81 4.88
CA GLU A 33 11.73 16.08 4.66
C GLU A 33 13.21 15.84 4.31
N TYR A 34 13.86 14.88 4.98
CA TYR A 34 15.25 14.54 4.70
C TYR A 34 15.46 14.02 3.28
N ALA A 35 14.57 13.13 2.81
CA ALA A 35 14.59 12.59 1.45
C ALA A 35 14.33 13.69 0.41
N ALA A 36 13.32 14.53 0.64
CA ALA A 36 12.94 15.62 -0.26
C ALA A 36 14.08 16.62 -0.46
N ARG A 37 14.80 17.00 0.61
CA ARG A 37 15.98 17.90 0.54
C ARG A 37 17.13 17.35 -0.30
N ARG A 38 17.13 16.04 -0.59
CA ARG A 38 18.14 15.37 -1.44
C ARG A 38 17.61 15.03 -2.83
N GLY A 39 16.45 15.55 -3.20
CA GLY A 39 15.80 15.23 -4.48
C GLY A 39 15.23 13.81 -4.55
N GLY A 40 15.17 13.10 -3.41
CA GLY A 40 14.57 11.78 -3.32
C GLY A 40 13.07 11.86 -3.01
N ARG A 41 12.36 10.75 -3.29
CA ARG A 41 10.97 10.54 -2.87
C ARG A 41 10.93 9.34 -1.93
N LEU A 42 10.30 9.51 -0.78
CA LEU A 42 10.09 8.45 0.21
C LEU A 42 8.59 8.26 0.39
N THR A 43 8.10 7.03 0.25
CA THR A 43 6.70 6.66 0.43
C THR A 43 6.48 5.86 1.70
N VAL A 44 5.28 5.93 2.25
CA VAL A 44 4.82 5.05 3.35
C VAL A 44 3.85 4.03 2.80
N GLU A 45 3.99 2.78 3.24
CA GLU A 45 3.13 1.67 2.84
C GLU A 45 2.08 1.28 3.89
N ASN A 46 0.88 0.91 3.42
CA ASN A 46 -0.11 0.22 4.24
C ASN A 46 0.26 -1.26 4.41
N LEU A 47 0.16 -1.77 5.64
CA LEU A 47 0.51 -3.16 5.96
C LEU A 47 -0.73 -4.01 6.23
N THR A 48 -0.58 -5.33 6.36
CA THR A 48 -1.67 -6.22 6.84
C THR A 48 -2.00 -6.00 8.32
N ARG A 49 -1.05 -5.50 9.10
CA ARG A 49 -1.19 -5.27 10.56
C ARG A 49 -0.53 -3.96 11.00
N GLY A 50 -0.95 -3.46 12.16
CA GLY A 50 -0.38 -2.27 12.77
C GLY A 50 -1.09 -0.97 12.37
N VAL A 51 -0.43 0.16 12.60
CA VAL A 51 -1.05 1.49 12.45
C VAL A 51 -1.47 1.78 11.01
N THR A 52 -0.72 1.28 10.02
CA THR A 52 -1.01 1.52 8.60
C THR A 52 -1.93 0.47 7.99
N SER A 53 -2.37 -0.54 8.74
CA SER A 53 -3.37 -1.52 8.28
C SER A 53 -4.82 -1.10 8.49
N ASP A 54 -5.04 -0.01 9.24
CA ASP A 54 -6.35 0.57 9.44
C ASP A 54 -6.46 1.88 8.62
N PRO A 55 -7.49 2.04 7.77
CA PRO A 55 -7.60 3.19 6.87
C PRO A 55 -7.73 4.52 7.61
N GLU A 56 -8.39 4.56 8.76
CA GLU A 56 -8.56 5.80 9.53
C GLU A 56 -7.22 6.24 10.14
N MET A 57 -6.53 5.30 10.77
CA MET A 57 -5.22 5.55 11.37
C MET A 57 -4.16 5.87 10.30
N PHE A 58 -4.19 5.19 9.16
CA PHE A 58 -3.29 5.48 8.06
C PHE A 58 -3.56 6.88 7.49
N ALA A 59 -4.82 7.23 7.20
CA ALA A 59 -5.17 8.56 6.73
C ALA A 59 -4.77 9.66 7.72
N ARG A 60 -4.89 9.41 9.03
CA ARG A 60 -4.44 10.32 10.09
C ARG A 60 -2.92 10.53 10.05
N LEU A 61 -2.13 9.47 9.88
CA LEU A 61 -0.67 9.56 9.74
C LEU A 61 -0.28 10.36 8.49
N LEU A 62 -0.91 10.07 7.36
CA LEU A 62 -0.62 10.72 6.08
C LEU A 62 -0.98 12.21 6.11
N LYS A 63 -2.11 12.60 6.71
CA LYS A 63 -2.46 14.01 6.93
C LYS A 63 -1.45 14.74 7.81
N ALA A 64 -0.94 14.07 8.85
CA ALA A 64 0.01 14.67 9.79
C ALA A 64 1.42 14.83 9.20
N THR A 65 1.80 13.97 8.26
CA THR A 65 3.18 13.90 7.74
C THR A 65 3.32 14.40 6.31
N GLY A 66 2.23 14.48 5.55
CA GLY A 66 2.24 14.78 4.11
C GLY A 66 2.90 13.68 3.27
N ALA A 67 3.14 12.50 3.84
CA ALA A 67 3.86 11.43 3.17
C ALA A 67 3.08 10.94 1.92
N PRO A 68 3.73 10.80 0.76
CA PRO A 68 3.16 10.05 -0.34
C PRO A 68 3.12 8.55 -0.03
N VAL A 69 2.35 7.80 -0.80
CA VAL A 69 2.02 6.40 -0.50
C VAL A 69 2.53 5.46 -1.59
N THR A 70 3.07 4.32 -1.15
CA THR A 70 3.06 3.07 -1.93
C THR A 70 1.86 2.29 -1.42
N PHE A 71 0.85 2.08 -2.25
CA PHE A 71 -0.36 1.40 -1.81
C PHE A 71 -0.23 -0.09 -2.11
N ASP A 72 -0.17 -0.93 -1.09
CA ASP A 72 -0.17 -2.37 -1.27
C ASP A 72 -1.60 -2.90 -1.26
N LEU A 73 -2.02 -3.41 -2.41
CA LEU A 73 -3.36 -3.95 -2.62
C LEU A 73 -3.60 -5.20 -1.78
N GLY A 74 -2.62 -6.11 -1.72
CA GLY A 74 -2.77 -7.37 -1.03
C GLY A 74 -2.71 -7.24 0.49
N HIS A 75 -1.92 -6.30 1.00
CA HIS A 75 -1.93 -5.88 2.40
C HIS A 75 -3.30 -5.29 2.80
N ALA A 76 -3.83 -4.35 1.99
CA ALA A 76 -5.14 -3.78 2.24
C ALA A 76 -6.22 -4.87 2.25
N ASN A 77 -6.18 -5.79 1.29
CA ASN A 77 -7.14 -6.89 1.22
C ASN A 77 -6.99 -7.85 2.40
N GLY A 78 -5.76 -8.13 2.83
CA GLY A 78 -5.44 -8.99 3.97
C GLY A 78 -5.64 -8.35 5.34
N SER A 79 -5.85 -7.03 5.40
CA SER A 79 -6.02 -6.29 6.65
C SER A 79 -7.24 -6.76 7.43
N ALA A 80 -7.15 -6.70 8.76
CA ALA A 80 -8.28 -7.04 9.63
C ALA A 80 -9.53 -6.17 9.36
N TRP A 81 -9.33 -4.94 8.88
CA TRP A 81 -10.43 -4.03 8.54
C TRP A 81 -11.26 -4.53 7.36
N VAL A 82 -10.62 -4.92 6.24
CA VAL A 82 -11.30 -5.50 5.07
C VAL A 82 -11.84 -6.89 5.42
N GLN A 83 -11.04 -7.74 6.07
CA GLN A 83 -11.45 -9.11 6.41
C GLN A 83 -12.64 -9.16 7.40
N ALA A 84 -12.83 -8.13 8.21
CA ALA A 84 -14.00 -7.98 9.09
C ALA A 84 -15.24 -7.40 8.38
N GLY A 85 -15.18 -7.12 7.07
CA GLY A 85 -16.30 -6.59 6.30
C GLY A 85 -16.64 -5.12 6.60
N ARG A 86 -15.69 -4.34 7.15
CA ARG A 86 -15.90 -2.91 7.47
C ARG A 86 -15.89 -2.00 6.23
N GLY A 87 -15.39 -2.53 5.12
CA GLY A 87 -15.41 -1.93 3.79
C GLY A 87 -14.54 -2.75 2.84
N SER A 88 -14.28 -2.19 1.66
CA SER A 88 -13.50 -2.83 0.60
C SER A 88 -12.08 -2.26 0.48
N VAL A 89 -11.21 -2.94 -0.27
CA VAL A 89 -9.89 -2.40 -0.65
C VAL A 89 -10.01 -1.06 -1.35
N VAL A 90 -11.06 -0.86 -2.15
CA VAL A 90 -11.34 0.40 -2.83
C VAL A 90 -11.67 1.51 -1.82
N ASP A 91 -12.46 1.20 -0.78
CA ASP A 91 -12.75 2.14 0.29
C ASP A 91 -11.48 2.51 1.08
N PHE A 92 -10.60 1.54 1.32
CA PHE A 92 -9.27 1.81 1.91
C PHE A 92 -8.48 2.76 1.01
N LEU A 93 -8.31 2.45 -0.27
CA LEU A 93 -7.61 3.30 -1.22
C LEU A 93 -8.20 4.72 -1.29
N ASN A 94 -9.53 4.84 -1.26
CA ASN A 94 -10.23 6.13 -1.27
C ASN A 94 -10.01 6.94 0.01
N SER A 95 -9.70 6.29 1.14
CA SER A 95 -9.37 6.98 2.39
C SER A 95 -8.00 7.67 2.37
N VAL A 96 -7.12 7.28 1.43
CA VAL A 96 -5.76 7.84 1.31
C VAL A 96 -5.83 9.32 0.91
N PRO A 97 -5.39 10.26 1.77
CA PRO A 97 -5.56 11.69 1.53
C PRO A 97 -4.38 12.33 0.79
N THR A 98 -3.30 11.58 0.57
CA THR A 98 -2.06 12.05 -0.08
C THR A 98 -1.84 11.35 -1.44
N PRO A 99 -0.91 11.83 -2.28
CA PRO A 99 -0.60 11.19 -3.55
C PRO A 99 -0.15 9.74 -3.37
N VAL A 100 -0.68 8.85 -4.21
CA VAL A 100 -0.21 7.46 -4.34
C VAL A 100 0.77 7.44 -5.51
N LEU A 101 2.05 7.18 -5.22
CA LEU A 101 3.13 7.24 -6.22
C LEU A 101 3.45 5.87 -6.81
N ALA A 102 3.09 4.81 -6.10
CA ALA A 102 3.30 3.44 -6.53
C ALA A 102 2.25 2.54 -5.91
N ALA A 103 2.13 1.33 -6.46
CA ALA A 103 1.34 0.27 -5.86
C ALA A 103 2.06 -1.07 -5.94
N HIS A 104 1.85 -1.90 -4.92
CA HIS A 104 2.14 -3.33 -5.00
C HIS A 104 0.86 -4.07 -5.36
N VAL A 105 0.94 -4.93 -6.37
CA VAL A 105 -0.22 -5.56 -7.01
C VAL A 105 -0.08 -7.07 -6.95
N TYR A 106 -0.94 -7.65 -6.15
CA TYR A 106 -1.30 -9.07 -6.04
C TYR A 106 -2.67 -9.11 -5.36
N PHE A 107 -3.29 -10.27 -5.15
CA PHE A 107 -4.67 -10.30 -4.68
C PHE A 107 -4.81 -10.06 -3.17
N ILE A 108 -4.11 -10.86 -2.36
CA ILE A 108 -4.27 -10.80 -0.91
C ILE A 108 -3.04 -11.41 -0.22
N GLU A 109 -2.63 -10.80 0.89
CA GLU A 109 -1.68 -11.43 1.82
C GLU A 109 -2.44 -12.19 2.91
N ARG A 110 -2.04 -13.44 3.18
CA ARG A 110 -2.50 -14.21 4.33
C ARG A 110 -1.35 -15.00 4.92
N ASN A 111 -1.14 -14.91 6.24
CA ASN A 111 -0.07 -15.60 6.95
C ASN A 111 1.31 -15.39 6.27
N ASP A 112 1.61 -14.13 5.95
CA ASP A 112 2.87 -13.70 5.31
C ASP A 112 3.13 -14.33 3.92
N ALA A 113 2.07 -14.83 3.27
CA ALA A 113 2.12 -15.37 1.91
C ALA A 113 1.26 -14.55 0.96
N HIS A 114 1.81 -14.23 -0.21
CA HIS A 114 1.15 -13.45 -1.25
C HIS A 114 0.38 -14.37 -2.20
N PHE A 115 -0.93 -14.17 -2.30
CA PHE A 115 -1.80 -14.93 -3.19
C PHE A 115 -2.13 -14.12 -4.45
N VAL A 116 -2.23 -14.82 -5.57
CA VAL A 116 -2.47 -14.23 -6.89
C VAL A 116 -3.97 -14.00 -7.15
N PRO A 117 -4.35 -13.03 -8.00
CA PRO A 117 -5.70 -12.95 -8.52
C PRO A 117 -5.99 -14.13 -9.46
N GLU A 118 -7.22 -14.64 -9.44
CA GLU A 118 -7.67 -15.68 -10.38
C GLU A 118 -8.29 -15.08 -11.63
N LYS A 119 -8.90 -13.91 -11.50
CA LYS A 119 -9.59 -13.20 -12.58
C LYS A 119 -9.52 -11.68 -12.40
N LEU A 120 -9.80 -10.95 -13.48
CA LEU A 120 -9.79 -9.49 -13.47
C LEU A 120 -10.69 -8.88 -12.39
N GLY A 121 -11.86 -9.47 -12.14
CA GLY A 121 -12.79 -8.98 -11.11
C GLY A 121 -12.22 -8.99 -9.68
N ASP A 122 -11.13 -9.71 -9.42
CA ASP A 122 -10.55 -9.79 -8.07
C ASP A 122 -9.78 -8.51 -7.69
N ILE A 123 -9.20 -7.82 -8.67
CA ILE A 123 -8.37 -6.62 -8.45
C ILE A 123 -8.75 -5.42 -9.31
N GLY A 124 -9.52 -5.62 -10.38
CA GLY A 124 -9.89 -4.60 -11.37
C GLY A 124 -10.42 -3.29 -10.76
N PRO A 125 -11.40 -3.32 -9.83
CA PRO A 125 -11.89 -2.10 -9.19
C PRO A 125 -10.82 -1.31 -8.44
N ALA A 126 -9.85 -2.00 -7.83
CA ALA A 126 -8.73 -1.34 -7.14
C ALA A 126 -7.71 -0.78 -8.15
N LEU A 127 -7.46 -1.47 -9.28
CA LEU A 127 -6.65 -0.94 -10.38
C LEU A 127 -7.29 0.34 -10.96
N ASP A 128 -8.61 0.36 -11.14
CA ASP A 128 -9.34 1.56 -11.57
C ASP A 128 -9.13 2.72 -10.60
N GLY A 129 -9.22 2.45 -9.30
CA GLY A 129 -8.94 3.43 -8.25
C GLY A 129 -7.51 3.97 -8.30
N LEU A 130 -6.51 3.11 -8.54
CA LEU A 130 -5.11 3.52 -8.67
C LEU A 130 -4.90 4.43 -9.89
N VAL A 131 -5.45 4.07 -11.05
CA VAL A 131 -5.32 4.90 -12.25
C VAL A 131 -6.07 6.22 -12.11
N ALA A 132 -7.26 6.22 -11.51
CA ALA A 132 -8.04 7.45 -11.26
C ALA A 132 -7.26 8.46 -10.38
N ARG A 133 -6.33 7.97 -9.56
CA ARG A 133 -5.43 8.79 -8.74
C ARG A 133 -4.10 9.15 -9.43
N GLY A 134 -3.91 8.73 -10.69
CA GLY A 134 -2.69 8.95 -11.46
C GLY A 134 -1.51 8.08 -11.04
N CYS A 135 -1.75 6.96 -10.34
CA CYS A 135 -0.70 6.00 -10.02
C CYS A 135 -0.42 5.10 -11.23
N ASP A 136 0.73 5.31 -11.87
CA ASP A 136 1.16 4.64 -13.10
C ASP A 136 2.34 3.67 -12.91
N PHE A 137 2.84 3.53 -11.68
CA PHE A 137 3.96 2.65 -11.35
C PHE A 137 3.51 1.50 -10.45
N TRP A 138 3.37 0.30 -11.02
CA TRP A 138 2.91 -0.90 -10.32
C TRP A 138 3.98 -1.97 -10.25
N VAL A 139 4.22 -2.49 -9.05
CA VAL A 139 5.10 -3.63 -8.80
C VAL A 139 4.24 -4.87 -8.60
N LEU A 140 4.50 -5.93 -9.35
CA LEU A 140 3.89 -7.23 -9.11
C LEU A 140 4.72 -7.95 -8.03
N GLU A 141 4.34 -7.82 -6.77
CA GLU A 141 5.13 -8.28 -5.63
C GLU A 141 4.81 -9.73 -5.28
N LEU A 142 5.44 -10.67 -5.98
CA LEU A 142 5.23 -12.10 -5.79
C LEU A 142 6.56 -12.85 -5.62
N HIS A 143 6.57 -13.90 -4.80
CA HIS A 143 7.79 -14.63 -4.43
C HIS A 143 8.27 -15.64 -5.48
N THR A 144 7.45 -16.01 -6.47
CA THR A 144 7.81 -16.99 -7.49
C THR A 144 7.50 -16.48 -8.89
N GLN A 145 8.26 -16.96 -9.89
CA GLN A 145 8.01 -16.63 -11.29
C GLN A 145 6.60 -17.05 -11.72
N GLU A 146 6.13 -18.23 -11.31
CA GLU A 146 4.79 -18.72 -11.64
C GLU A 146 3.70 -17.78 -11.13
N THR A 147 3.79 -17.35 -9.86
CA THR A 147 2.79 -16.46 -9.25
C THR A 147 2.84 -15.06 -9.86
N LEU A 148 4.05 -14.58 -10.19
CA LEU A 148 4.26 -13.35 -10.94
C LEU A 148 3.59 -13.40 -12.32
N GLU A 149 3.82 -14.45 -13.10
CA GLU A 149 3.26 -14.61 -14.45
C GLU A 149 1.73 -14.70 -14.45
N ARG A 150 1.16 -15.40 -13.45
CA ARG A 150 -0.29 -15.46 -13.26
C ARG A 150 -0.90 -14.09 -12.96
N THR A 151 -0.29 -13.33 -12.04
CA THR A 151 -0.74 -11.97 -11.72
C THR A 151 -0.59 -11.05 -12.92
N ARG A 152 0.55 -11.14 -13.62
CA ARG A 152 0.82 -10.38 -14.84
C ARG A 152 -0.24 -10.61 -15.90
N LYS A 153 -0.68 -11.85 -16.12
CA LYS A 153 -1.73 -12.14 -17.10
C LYS A 153 -3.02 -11.36 -16.82
N VAL A 154 -3.43 -11.28 -15.55
CA VAL A 154 -4.63 -10.52 -15.15
C VAL A 154 -4.44 -9.02 -15.33
N VAL A 155 -3.24 -8.50 -15.02
CA VAL A 155 -2.91 -7.08 -15.22
C VAL A 155 -2.81 -6.73 -16.72
N ASP A 156 -2.23 -7.61 -17.54
CA ASP A 156 -2.16 -7.42 -19.00
C ASP A 156 -3.57 -7.45 -19.61
N GLU A 157 -4.48 -8.31 -19.12
CA GLU A 157 -5.90 -8.31 -19.51
C GLU A 157 -6.58 -6.98 -19.16
N TYR A 158 -6.34 -6.44 -17.96
CA TYR A 158 -6.84 -5.13 -17.55
C TYR A 158 -6.36 -4.01 -18.49
N LEU A 159 -5.05 -3.97 -18.76
CA LEU A 159 -4.44 -2.92 -19.58
C LEU A 159 -4.89 -2.99 -21.04
N ALA A 160 -5.15 -4.19 -21.57
CA ALA A 160 -5.66 -4.37 -22.94
C ALA A 160 -7.13 -3.91 -23.10
N ALA A 161 -7.90 -3.84 -22.01
CA ALA A 161 -9.30 -3.43 -22.02
C ALA A 161 -9.50 -1.91 -21.82
N ARG A 162 -8.42 -1.14 -21.57
CA ARG A 162 -8.45 0.30 -21.33
C ARG A 162 -8.29 1.16 -22.58
#